data_AF-A0A4Z2I1Z4-F1
#
_entry.id   AF-A0A4Z2I1Z4-F1
#
_cell.length_a   1.000
_cell.length_b   1.000
_cell.length_c   1.000
_cell.angle_alpha   90.00
_cell.angle_beta   90.00
_cell.angle_gamma   90.00
#
_symmetry.space_group_name_H-M   'P 1'
#
loop_
_entity.id
_entity.type
_entity.pdbx_description
1 polymer ?
#
loop_
_entity_poly.entity_id
_entity_poly.type
_entity_poly.pdbx_seq_one_letter_code
_entity_poly.pdbx_strand_id
1 'polypeptide(L)'
;MAMSLCDDTLLCNYPKCRAKLSGFAWVTACSHVFCDQHGSGEFSRSPAICPACSSALSGKLDIVRTELSPSEEYKAMVLAGLRPDVVLDISSRALAFWSYQVYQEHMYQEYSLSRAEVQLKQMDKVLTQQNQSRELELTGMRGEIASLKKVSRKS
;
A
#
# COMPACT_ATOMS: atom_id res chain seq x y z
N MET A 1 11.05 -7.83 22.69
CA MET A 1 11.26 -7.67 21.24
C MET A 1 10.55 -6.39 20.84
N ALA A 2 11.30 -5.33 20.55
CA ALA A 2 10.72 -4.07 20.09
C ALA A 2 10.33 -4.26 18.62
N MET A 3 9.03 -4.39 18.34
CA MET A 3 8.52 -4.21 16.99
C MET A 3 8.86 -2.77 16.60
N SER A 4 9.65 -2.61 15.55
CA SER A 4 9.86 -1.31 14.92
C SER A 4 8.48 -0.75 14.58
N LEU A 5 8.12 0.37 15.21
CA LEU A 5 6.89 1.12 14.94
C LEU A 5 6.98 1.66 13.52
N CYS A 6 6.69 0.83 12.52
CA CYS A 6 6.10 1.34 11.30
C CYS A 6 4.88 2.13 11.77
N ASP A 7 4.80 3.40 11.41
CA ASP A 7 3.69 4.31 11.74
C ASP A 7 2.36 3.53 11.63
N ASP A 8 1.80 3.07 12.76
CA ASP A 8 0.70 2.09 12.86
C ASP A 8 -0.61 2.76 12.41
N THR A 9 -0.65 3.06 11.13
CA THR A 9 -1.68 3.85 10.49
C THR A 9 -2.47 2.95 9.57
N LEU A 10 -3.79 2.91 9.78
CA LEU A 10 -4.67 2.23 8.84
C LEU A 10 -4.65 2.96 7.50
N LEU A 11 -4.58 2.19 6.41
CA LEU A 11 -4.68 2.69 5.06
C LEU A 11 -6.01 2.26 4.45
N CYS A 12 -6.60 3.14 3.64
CA CYS A 12 -7.83 2.83 2.93
C CYS A 12 -7.63 1.60 2.02
N ASN A 13 -8.44 0.55 2.24
CA ASN A 13 -8.42 -0.67 1.43
C ASN A 13 -9.17 -0.52 0.09
N TYR A 14 -9.69 0.66 -0.24
CA TYR A 14 -10.25 0.89 -1.57
C TYR A 14 -9.14 0.79 -2.62
N PRO A 15 -9.35 0.06 -3.74
CA PRO A 15 -8.34 -0.09 -4.77
C PRO A 15 -7.77 1.25 -5.22
N LYS A 16 -6.43 1.37 -5.20
CA LYS A 16 -5.66 2.56 -5.61
C LYS A 16 -5.78 3.80 -4.69
N CYS A 17 -6.58 3.79 -3.63
CA CYS A 17 -6.71 4.96 -2.74
C CYS A 17 -5.49 5.12 -1.81
N ARG A 18 -5.23 4.10 -0.98
CA ARG A 18 -4.10 4.07 -0.02
C ARG A 18 -3.96 5.30 0.88
N ALA A 19 -5.03 6.08 1.06
CA ALA A 19 -5.03 7.23 1.95
C ALA A 19 -4.82 6.77 3.40
N LYS A 20 -3.95 7.45 4.13
CA LYS A 20 -3.85 7.32 5.59
C LYS A 20 -5.19 7.71 6.22
N LEU A 21 -5.70 6.86 7.10
CA LEU A 21 -6.98 7.06 7.74
C LEU A 21 -6.78 7.84 9.05
N SER A 22 -7.59 8.87 9.23
CA SER A 22 -7.58 9.74 10.41
C SER A 22 -9.00 10.24 10.70
N GLY A 23 -9.33 10.46 11.97
CA GLY A 23 -10.68 10.88 12.36
C GLY A 23 -11.64 9.71 12.27
N PHE A 24 -12.40 9.61 11.17
CA PHE A 24 -13.39 8.55 10.97
C PHE A 24 -12.99 7.58 9.85
N ALA A 25 -13.34 6.31 10.04
CA ALA A 25 -13.19 5.26 9.05
C ALA A 25 -14.41 4.34 9.03
N TRP A 26 -14.63 3.70 7.88
CA TRP A 26 -15.68 2.70 7.69
C TRP A 26 -15.05 1.31 7.74
N VAL A 27 -15.40 0.53 8.75
CA VAL A 27 -14.91 -0.84 8.97
C VAL A 27 -15.99 -1.83 8.60
N THR A 28 -15.62 -2.92 7.94
CA THR A 28 -16.53 -3.99 7.56
C THR A 28 -16.30 -5.26 8.36
N ALA A 29 -17.31 -6.13 8.46
CA ALA A 29 -17.20 -7.44 9.11
C ALA A 29 -16.19 -8.37 8.43
N CYS A 30 -15.88 -8.16 7.15
CA CYS A 30 -14.79 -8.86 6.44
C CYS A 30 -13.40 -8.25 6.71
N SER A 31 -13.27 -7.44 7.77
CA SER A 31 -12.02 -6.83 8.24
C SER A 31 -11.37 -5.84 7.28
N HIS A 32 -12.13 -5.23 6.35
CA HIS A 32 -11.62 -4.13 5.52
C HIS A 32 -12.00 -2.78 6.10
N VAL A 33 -11.17 -1.76 5.82
CA VAL A 33 -11.34 -0.40 6.31
C VAL A 33 -11.19 0.63 5.19
N PHE A 34 -12.07 1.63 5.19
CA PHE A 34 -12.19 2.62 4.12
C PHE A 34 -12.24 4.04 4.69
N CYS A 35 -11.72 5.00 3.92
CA CYS A 35 -11.86 6.42 4.26
C CYS A 35 -13.32 6.87 4.12
N ASP A 36 -13.65 8.01 4.71
CA ASP A 36 -15.03 8.52 4.73
C ASP A 36 -15.63 8.73 3.33
N GLN A 37 -14.80 9.17 2.37
CA GLN A 37 -15.21 9.36 0.98
C GLN A 37 -15.67 8.05 0.32
N HIS A 38 -14.89 6.97 0.44
CA HIS A 38 -15.25 5.69 -0.18
C HIS A 38 -16.34 4.97 0.62
N GLY A 39 -16.28 5.02 1.95
CA GLY A 39 -17.29 4.38 2.79
C GLY A 39 -18.68 4.97 2.57
N SER A 40 -18.81 6.30 2.59
CA SER A 40 -20.09 6.96 2.31
C SER A 40 -20.59 6.73 0.87
N GLY A 41 -19.70 6.67 -0.12
CA GLY A 41 -20.07 6.41 -1.51
C GLY A 41 -20.56 4.99 -1.78
N GLU A 42 -19.84 3.99 -1.25
CA GLU A 42 -20.07 2.57 -1.56
C GLU A 42 -21.12 1.93 -0.65
N PHE A 43 -21.16 2.31 0.63
CA PHE A 43 -22.04 1.67 1.61
C PHE A 43 -23.40 2.34 1.80
N SER A 44 -23.65 3.47 1.13
CA SER A 44 -24.98 4.08 1.10
C SER A 44 -25.97 3.34 0.18
N ARG A 45 -25.49 2.37 -0.62
CA ARG A 45 -26.29 1.62 -1.59
C ARG A 45 -26.59 0.22 -1.07
N SER A 46 -27.78 -0.29 -1.39
CA SER A 46 -28.18 -1.67 -1.09
C SER A 46 -28.32 -2.47 -2.40
N PRO A 47 -27.77 -3.69 -2.48
CA PRO A 47 -26.97 -4.36 -1.46
C PRO A 47 -25.56 -3.74 -1.34
N ALA A 48 -25.06 -3.64 -0.11
CA ALA A 48 -23.68 -3.22 0.11
C ALA A 48 -22.74 -4.40 -0.15
N ILE A 49 -21.68 -4.16 -0.94
CA ILE A 49 -20.65 -5.14 -1.27
C ILE A 49 -19.31 -4.53 -0.90
N CYS A 50 -18.45 -5.30 -0.24
CA CYS A 50 -17.12 -4.83 0.10
C CYS A 50 -16.29 -4.55 -1.17
N PRO A 51 -15.79 -3.31 -1.40
CA PRO A 51 -15.01 -2.99 -2.60
C PRO A 51 -13.65 -3.71 -2.67
N ALA A 52 -13.16 -4.26 -1.56
CA ALA A 52 -11.85 -4.91 -1.48
C ALA A 52 -11.91 -6.42 -1.75
N CYS A 53 -12.94 -7.12 -1.26
CA CYS A 53 -13.04 -8.60 -1.36
C CYS A 53 -14.36 -9.11 -1.94
N SER A 54 -15.26 -8.24 -2.35
CA SER A 54 -16.57 -8.58 -2.93
C SER A 54 -17.52 -9.36 -2.01
N SER A 55 -17.25 -9.44 -0.70
CA SER A 55 -18.19 -10.00 0.27
C SER A 55 -19.48 -9.17 0.33
N ALA A 56 -20.63 -9.84 0.34
CA ALA A 56 -21.91 -9.19 0.60
C ALA A 56 -22.00 -8.78 2.07
N LEU A 57 -22.45 -7.54 2.33
CA LEU A 57 -22.56 -6.93 3.65
C LEU A 57 -24.03 -6.62 3.91
N SER A 58 -24.74 -7.56 4.53
CA SER A 58 -26.20 -7.49 4.72
C SER A 58 -26.62 -7.49 6.19
N GLY A 59 -25.70 -7.82 7.10
CA GLY A 59 -25.89 -7.75 8.54
C GLY A 59 -25.92 -6.31 9.05
N LYS A 60 -26.68 -6.08 10.13
CA LYS A 60 -26.83 -4.74 10.74
C LYS A 60 -25.52 -4.14 11.25
N LEU A 61 -24.53 -4.99 11.56
CA LEU A 61 -23.20 -4.62 12.06
C LEU A 61 -22.09 -4.97 11.06
N ASP A 62 -22.44 -5.31 9.82
CA ASP A 62 -21.45 -5.66 8.80
C ASP A 62 -20.64 -4.45 8.34
N ILE A 63 -21.15 -3.24 8.61
CA ILE A 63 -20.55 -1.97 8.25
C ILE A 63 -20.72 -1.03 9.44
N VAL A 64 -19.60 -0.52 9.95
CA VAL A 64 -19.59 0.42 11.08
C VAL A 64 -18.69 1.61 10.73
N ARG A 65 -19.22 2.82 10.90
CA ARG A 65 -18.39 4.04 10.88
C ARG A 65 -17.85 4.27 12.29
N THR A 66 -16.53 4.16 12.45
CA THR A 66 -15.85 4.30 13.74
C THR A 66 -14.97 5.54 13.77
N GLU A 67 -14.85 6.14 14.95
CA GLU A 67 -13.81 7.12 15.24
C GLU A 67 -12.51 6.38 15.57
N LEU A 68 -11.40 6.76 14.94
CA LEU A 68 -10.09 6.14 15.11
C LEU A 68 -9.33 6.70 16.32
N SER A 69 -9.75 7.86 16.82
CA SER A 69 -9.18 8.50 18.01
C SER A 69 -10.30 8.98 18.94
N PRO A 70 -11.04 8.06 19.59
CA PRO A 70 -12.14 8.43 20.48
C PRO A 70 -11.65 9.15 21.74
N SER A 71 -12.55 9.85 22.42
CA SER A 71 -12.25 10.55 23.67
C SER A 71 -11.91 9.60 24.82
N GLU A 72 -11.23 10.10 25.86
CA GLU A 72 -10.88 9.30 27.04
C GLU A 72 -12.13 8.81 27.79
N GLU A 73 -13.19 9.62 27.83
CA GLU A 73 -14.47 9.26 28.43
C GLU A 73 -15.12 8.07 27.70
N TYR A 74 -15.06 8.06 26.36
CA TYR A 74 -15.55 6.92 25.57
C TYR A 74 -14.75 5.66 25.85
N LYS A 75 -13.41 5.74 25.87
CA LYS A 75 -12.53 4.59 26.16
C LYS A 75 -12.80 4.00 27.54
N ALA A 76 -13.07 4.83 28.55
CA ALA A 76 -13.39 4.38 29.90
C ALA A 76 -14.75 3.66 29.99
N MET A 77 -15.72 4.08 29.17
CA MET A 77 -17.11 3.63 29.30
C MET A 77 -17.49 2.49 28.35
N VAL A 78 -16.84 2.37 27.18
CA VAL A 78 -17.29 1.47 26.09
C VAL A 78 -17.35 -0.02 26.49
N LEU A 79 -16.53 -0.46 27.45
CA LEU A 79 -16.52 -1.84 27.95
C LEU A 79 -17.01 -1.96 29.42
N ALA A 80 -17.45 -0.86 30.04
CA ALA A 80 -17.86 -0.87 31.44
C ALA A 80 -19.10 -1.75 31.66
N GLY A 81 -19.08 -2.58 32.71
CA GLY A 81 -20.18 -3.50 33.04
C GLY A 81 -20.13 -4.85 32.32
N LEU A 82 -19.18 -5.05 31.38
CA LEU A 82 -18.96 -6.36 30.76
C LEU A 82 -18.14 -7.28 31.66
N ARG A 83 -18.38 -8.59 31.52
CA ARG A 83 -17.57 -9.60 32.20
C ARG A 83 -16.14 -9.66 31.61
N PRO A 84 -15.13 -10.05 32.39
CA PRO A 84 -13.74 -10.12 31.91
C PRO A 84 -13.53 -10.98 30.65
N ASP A 85 -14.26 -12.11 30.53
CA ASP A 85 -14.17 -12.97 29.34
C ASP A 85 -14.70 -12.30 28.07
N VAL A 86 -15.76 -11.51 28.18
CA VAL A 86 -16.31 -10.73 27.06
C VAL A 86 -15.34 -9.61 26.66
N VAL A 87 -14.75 -8.93 27.65
CA VAL A 87 -13.73 -7.88 27.40
C VAL A 87 -12.55 -8.47 26.62
N LEU A 88 -12.04 -9.62 27.06
CA LEU A 88 -10.91 -10.29 26.40
C LEU A 88 -11.26 -10.77 24.98
N ASP A 89 -12.47 -11.28 24.75
CA ASP A 89 -12.92 -11.66 23.40
C ASP A 89 -12.99 -10.44 22.46
N ILE A 90 -13.57 -9.33 22.92
CA ILE A 90 -13.63 -8.07 22.15
C ILE A 90 -12.21 -7.58 21.82
N SER A 91 -11.32 -7.52 22.81
CA SER A 91 -9.93 -7.10 22.61
C SER A 91 -9.20 -8.02 21.63
N SER A 92 -9.39 -9.34 21.75
CA SER A 92 -8.79 -10.31 20.83
C SER A 92 -9.24 -10.09 19.38
N ARG A 93 -10.54 -9.84 19.15
CA ARG A 93 -11.07 -9.54 17.82
C ARG A 93 -10.53 -8.23 17.25
N ALA A 94 -10.43 -7.19 18.09
CA ALA A 94 -9.86 -5.91 17.69
C ALA A 94 -8.37 -6.03 17.29
N LEU A 95 -7.59 -6.82 18.05
CA LEU A 95 -6.20 -7.11 17.73
C LEU A 95 -6.05 -7.96 16.46
N ALA A 96 -6.95 -8.91 16.23
CA ALA A 96 -6.96 -9.72 15.01
C ALA A 96 -7.23 -8.85 13.77
N PHE A 97 -8.13 -7.86 13.87
CA PHE A 97 -8.34 -6.86 12.82
C PHE A 97 -7.06 -6.09 12.50
N TRP A 98 -6.37 -5.57 13.51
CA TRP A 98 -5.09 -4.86 13.29
C TRP A 98 -4.01 -5.76 12.70
N SER A 99 -3.90 -7.00 13.19
CA SER A 99 -2.96 -7.99 12.65
C SER A 99 -3.22 -8.26 11.17
N TYR A 100 -4.50 -8.37 10.79
CA TYR A 100 -4.90 -8.51 9.40
C TYR A 100 -4.49 -7.30 8.54
N GLN A 101 -4.73 -6.08 9.04
CA GLN A 101 -4.38 -4.85 8.33
C GLN A 101 -2.87 -4.70 8.10
N VAL A 102 -2.06 -4.98 9.13
CA VAL A 102 -0.60 -4.99 9.04
C VAL A 102 -0.12 -6.05 8.05
N TYR A 103 -0.70 -7.25 8.10
CA TYR A 103 -0.34 -8.33 7.17
C TYR A 103 -0.67 -7.97 5.72
N GLN A 104 -1.86 -7.43 5.45
CA GLN A 104 -2.24 -6.99 4.10
C GLN A 104 -1.29 -5.92 3.55
N GLU A 105 -0.90 -4.95 4.40
CA GLU A 105 0.03 -3.91 4.00
C GLU A 105 1.43 -4.46 3.72
N HIS A 106 1.91 -5.40 4.54
CA HIS A 106 3.18 -6.08 4.31
C HIS A 106 3.19 -6.80 2.96
N MET A 107 2.15 -7.60 2.65
CA MET A 107 2.02 -8.29 1.37
C MET A 107 2.00 -7.31 0.19
N TYR A 108 1.33 -6.17 0.33
CA TYR A 108 1.32 -5.13 -0.69
C TYR A 108 2.71 -4.52 -0.92
N GLN A 109 3.45 -4.23 0.16
CA GLN A 109 4.80 -3.67 0.10
C GLN A 109 5.78 -4.65 -0.56
N GLU A 110 5.74 -5.93 -0.20
CA GLU A 110 6.55 -6.97 -0.83
C GLU A 110 6.27 -7.08 -2.34
N TYR A 111 4.99 -7.10 -2.73
CA TYR A 111 4.61 -7.12 -4.14
C TYR A 111 5.12 -5.87 -4.87
N SER A 112 4.96 -4.68 -4.27
CA SER A 112 5.42 -3.42 -4.84
C SER A 112 6.93 -3.38 -5.02
N LEU A 113 7.67 -3.89 -4.02
CA LEU A 113 9.12 -4.01 -4.06
C LEU A 113 9.57 -4.95 -5.18
N SER A 114 8.98 -6.15 -5.28
CA SER A 114 9.33 -7.11 -6.35
C SER A 114 9.13 -6.52 -7.76
N ARG A 115 8.08 -5.72 -7.95
CA ARG A 115 7.84 -5.04 -9.22
C ARG A 115 8.88 -3.96 -9.50
N ALA A 116 9.23 -3.17 -8.48
CA ALA A 116 10.26 -2.16 -8.60
C ALA A 116 11.63 -2.78 -8.93
N GLU A 117 11.98 -3.92 -8.31
CA GLU A 117 13.21 -4.66 -8.62
C GLU A 117 13.27 -5.16 -10.07
N VAL A 118 12.16 -5.69 -10.59
CA VAL A 118 12.07 -6.10 -12.01
C VAL A 118 12.27 -4.89 -12.94
N GLN A 119 11.64 -3.75 -12.63
CA GLN A 119 11.80 -2.53 -13.40
C GLN A 119 13.23 -1.99 -13.36
N LEU A 120 13.88 -2.01 -12.18
CA LEU A 120 15.27 -1.60 -12.03
C LEU A 120 16.21 -2.48 -12.87
N LYS A 121 16.06 -3.81 -12.82
CA LYS A 121 16.85 -4.73 -13.65
C LYS A 121 16.65 -4.50 -15.14
N GLN A 122 15.42 -4.22 -15.57
CA GLN A 122 15.13 -3.90 -16.96
C GLN A 122 15.79 -2.58 -17.39
N MET A 123 15.73 -1.56 -16.55
CA MET A 123 16.34 -0.25 -16.82
C MET A 123 17.87 -0.33 -16.86
N ASP A 124 18.48 -1.09 -15.95
CA ASP A 124 19.92 -1.35 -15.91
C ASP A 124 20.40 -2.04 -17.21
N LYS A 125 19.65 -3.03 -17.70
CA LYS A 125 19.93 -3.68 -18.97
C LYS A 125 19.88 -2.69 -20.15
N VAL A 126 18.86 -1.83 -20.20
CA VAL A 126 18.73 -0.81 -21.26
C VAL A 126 19.89 0.18 -21.22
N LEU A 127 20.25 0.68 -20.03
CA LEU A 127 21.38 1.60 -19.84
C LEU A 127 22.70 0.96 -20.27
N THR A 128 22.93 -0.30 -19.88
CA THR A 128 24.13 -1.03 -20.27
C THR A 128 24.23 -1.20 -21.78
N GLN A 129 23.13 -1.57 -22.45
CA GLN A 129 23.09 -1.69 -23.91
C GLN A 129 23.33 -0.34 -24.62
N GLN A 130 22.74 0.74 -24.11
CA GLN A 130 22.96 2.08 -24.66
C GLN A 130 24.41 2.53 -24.51
N ASN A 131 25.04 2.27 -23.36
CA ASN A 131 26.45 2.59 -23.15
C ASN A 131 27.35 1.80 -24.10
N GLN A 132 27.11 0.50 -24.28
CA GLN A 132 27.85 -0.32 -25.24
C GLN A 132 27.71 0.21 -26.69
N SER A 133 26.50 0.60 -27.10
CA SER A 133 26.28 1.19 -28.43
C SER A 133 27.06 2.50 -28.60
N ARG A 134 27.02 3.39 -27.59
CA ARG A 134 27.74 4.66 -27.61
C ARG A 134 29.26 4.47 -27.63
N GLU A 135 29.79 3.48 -26.91
CA GLU A 135 31.22 3.16 -26.94
C GLU A 135 31.67 2.69 -28.32
N LEU A 136 30.85 1.88 -29.00
CA LEU A 136 31.10 1.46 -30.38
C LEU A 136 31.09 2.65 -31.35
N GLU A 137 30.09 3.53 -31.25
CA GLU A 137 30.00 4.76 -32.06
C GLU A 137 31.19 5.69 -31.83
N LEU A 138 31.57 5.93 -30.57
CA LEU A 138 32.74 6.73 -30.21
C LEU A 138 34.05 6.14 -30.78
N THR A 139 34.19 4.82 -30.72
CA THR A 139 35.37 4.13 -31.27
C THR A 139 35.40 4.26 -32.79
N GLY A 140 34.26 4.11 -33.47
CA GLY A 140 34.11 4.33 -34.91
C GLY A 140 34.51 5.74 -35.33
N MET A 141 33.93 6.76 -34.71
CA MET A 141 34.26 8.17 -34.99
C MET A 141 35.74 8.50 -34.74
N ARG A 142 36.35 7.94 -33.69
CA ARG A 142 37.80 8.08 -33.44
C ARG A 142 38.63 7.48 -34.57
N GLY A 143 38.22 6.34 -35.13
CA GLY A 143 38.85 5.70 -36.28
C GLY A 143 38.78 6.56 -37.55
N GLU A 144 37.62 7.17 -37.81
CA GLU A 144 37.42 8.09 -38.94
C GLU A 144 38.30 9.34 -38.82
N ILE A 145 38.31 9.99 -37.65
CA ILE A 145 39.16 11.15 -37.38
C ILE A 145 40.64 10.81 -37.59
N ALA A 146 41.09 9.64 -37.12
CA ALA A 146 42.47 9.20 -37.31
C ALA A 146 42.83 9.01 -38.79
N SER A 147 41.89 8.50 -39.59
CA SER A 147 42.04 8.30 -41.03
C SER A 147 42.11 9.64 -41.78
N LEU A 148 41.20 10.57 -41.49
CA LEU A 148 41.19 11.92 -42.05
C LEU A 148 42.48 12.70 -41.73
N LYS A 149 42.98 12.59 -40.50
CA LYS A 149 44.27 13.21 -40.10
C LYS A 149 45.46 12.66 -40.89
N LYS A 150 45.45 11.39 -41.28
CA LYS A 150 46.52 10.81 -42.12
C LYS A 150 46.46 11.33 -43.55
N VAL A 151 45.26 11.49 -44.12
CA VAL A 151 45.07 12.03 -45.47
C VAL A 151 45.52 13.49 -45.53
N SER A 152 45.10 14.31 -44.57
CA SER A 152 45.47 15.73 -44.50
C SER A 152 46.96 16.01 -44.27
N ARG A 153 47.75 15.02 -43.82
CA ARG A 153 49.22 15.13 -43.69
C ARG A 153 49.98 14.74 -44.97
N LYS A 154 49.30 14.13 -45.94
CA LYS A 154 49.88 13.68 -47.21
C LYS A 154 49.59 14.63 -48.38
N SER A 155 48.69 15.59 -48.18
CA SER A 155 48.47 16.76 -49.07
C SER A 155 49.26 17.94 -48.57
#